data_AF-A0A6I0SQI7-F1
#
_entry.id   AF-A0A6I0SQI7-F1
#
_cell.length_a   1.000
_cell.length_b   1.000
_cell.length_c   1.000
_cell.angle_alpha   90.00
_cell.angle_beta   90.00
_cell.angle_gamma   90.00
#
_symmetry.space_group_name_H-M   'P 1'
#
loop_
_entity.id
_entity.type
_entity.pdbx_description
1 polymer ?
#
loop_
_entity_poly.entity_id
_entity_poly.type
_entity_poly.pdbx_seq_one_letter_code
_entity_poly.pdbx_strand_id
1 'polypeptide(L)'
;MAKITIPYAVSDFVEMRERGFYYVDKTRYISGLEDYKAPVFLRPRRFGKSLLISMLACYYDRTKAHRFEELFGNTWIGSHPTSEHNRYMIIRYDFSAMVMADNIQGLTQNFNDLNCGPVEVMVEHNRDLFGDFQFVNRGDAAKMLEEALTYIRSHELPKVYILIDEYDNFTNQLLTAYNDPLYEEVTTADSFLRTFFKVNAERKSKVDDNTAKMQSIKWLGV
;
A
#
# COMPACT_ATOMS: atom_id res chain seq x y z
N MET A 1 -36.89 11.29 -9.14
CA MET A 1 -35.45 11.20 -9.48
C MET A 1 -34.69 10.85 -8.20
N ALA A 2 -33.81 9.85 -8.23
CA ALA A 2 -32.93 9.59 -7.11
C ALA A 2 -32.02 10.82 -6.89
N LYS A 3 -31.86 11.26 -5.64
CA LYS A 3 -31.03 12.41 -5.30
C LYS A 3 -29.55 12.01 -5.42
N ILE A 4 -28.90 12.44 -6.49
CA ILE A 4 -27.46 12.23 -6.68
C ILE A 4 -26.70 13.13 -5.70
N THR A 5 -25.87 12.54 -4.85
CA THR A 5 -25.01 13.29 -3.93
C THR A 5 -23.59 13.32 -4.48
N ILE A 6 -23.08 14.52 -4.77
CA ILE A 6 -21.70 14.72 -5.18
C ILE A 6 -20.83 14.68 -3.92
N PRO A 7 -19.89 13.74 -3.80
CA PRO A 7 -19.06 13.61 -2.61
C PRO A 7 -18.08 14.78 -2.51
N TYR A 8 -17.85 15.26 -1.28
CA TYR A 8 -16.79 16.20 -0.97
C TYR A 8 -15.85 15.55 0.05
N ALA A 9 -14.56 15.49 -0.26
CA ALA A 9 -13.51 14.92 0.60
C ALA A 9 -13.71 13.44 1.01
N VAL A 10 -14.46 12.66 0.22
CA VAL A 10 -14.60 11.21 0.43
C VAL A 10 -13.48 10.49 -0.34
N SER A 11 -12.56 9.87 0.39
CA SER A 11 -11.42 9.11 -0.15
C SER A 11 -11.58 7.60 0.04
N ASP A 12 -12.55 7.14 0.82
CA ASP A 12 -12.84 5.72 1.01
C ASP A 12 -13.77 5.22 -0.11
N PHE A 13 -13.31 4.21 -0.84
CA PHE A 13 -14.08 3.63 -1.94
C PHE A 13 -15.29 2.85 -1.45
N VAL A 14 -15.19 2.13 -0.34
CA VAL A 14 -16.32 1.36 0.22
C VAL A 14 -17.42 2.31 0.63
N GLU A 15 -17.08 3.37 1.38
CA GLU A 15 -18.03 4.40 1.79
C GLU A 15 -18.71 5.03 0.57
N MET A 16 -17.93 5.30 -0.48
CA MET A 16 -18.47 5.86 -1.71
C MET A 16 -19.54 4.99 -2.36
N ARG A 17 -19.32 3.67 -2.39
CA ARG A 17 -20.27 2.70 -2.98
C ARG A 17 -21.49 2.53 -2.09
N GLU A 18 -21.31 2.33 -0.78
CA GLU A 18 -22.39 2.10 0.18
C GLU A 18 -23.34 3.30 0.29
N ARG A 19 -22.79 4.53 0.28
CA ARG A 19 -23.59 5.75 0.39
C ARG A 19 -24.20 6.22 -0.93
N GLY A 20 -23.97 5.50 -2.03
CA GLY A 20 -24.52 5.81 -3.34
C GLY A 20 -24.08 7.17 -3.89
N PHE A 21 -22.83 7.58 -3.59
CA PHE A 21 -22.29 8.84 -4.09
C PHE A 21 -22.03 8.80 -5.59
N TYR A 22 -22.04 9.97 -6.23
CA TYR A 22 -21.68 10.10 -7.63
C TYR A 22 -20.22 9.65 -7.85
N TYR A 23 -20.04 8.52 -8.52
CA TYR A 23 -18.74 7.95 -8.88
C TYR A 23 -18.55 7.97 -10.38
N VAL A 24 -17.45 8.58 -10.84
CA VAL A 24 -17.02 8.48 -12.23
C VAL A 24 -16.15 7.24 -12.36
N ASP A 25 -16.67 6.22 -13.03
CA ASP A 25 -15.96 4.97 -13.24
C ASP A 25 -14.71 5.16 -14.11
N LYS A 26 -13.55 4.84 -13.52
CA LYS A 26 -12.24 4.82 -14.18
C LYS A 26 -11.58 3.45 -14.09
N THR A 27 -12.33 2.42 -13.70
CA THR A 27 -11.81 1.08 -13.45
C THR A 27 -11.28 0.40 -14.70
N ARG A 28 -11.66 0.85 -15.90
CA ARG A 28 -11.10 0.38 -17.18
C ARG A 28 -9.58 0.51 -17.30
N TYR A 29 -8.97 1.40 -16.52
CA TYR A 29 -7.53 1.62 -16.55
C TYR A 29 -6.76 0.63 -15.67
N ILE A 30 -7.45 -0.19 -14.86
CA ILE A 30 -6.80 -1.17 -13.98
C ILE A 30 -6.05 -2.22 -14.82
N SER A 31 -6.63 -2.74 -15.90
CA SER A 31 -5.97 -3.70 -16.77
C SER A 31 -4.67 -3.17 -17.36
N GLY A 32 -4.67 -1.95 -17.92
CA GLY A 32 -3.46 -1.32 -18.41
C GLY A 32 -2.46 -0.95 -17.30
N LEU A 33 -2.93 -0.75 -16.07
CA LEU A 33 -2.06 -0.52 -14.91
C LEU A 33 -1.27 -1.77 -14.53
N GLU A 34 -1.88 -2.95 -14.71
CA GLU A 34 -1.25 -4.24 -14.40
C GLU A 34 -0.07 -4.56 -15.31
N ASP A 35 -0.02 -3.99 -16.52
CA ASP A 35 1.11 -4.12 -17.45
C ASP A 35 2.39 -3.44 -16.94
N TYR A 36 2.27 -2.53 -15.96
CA TYR A 36 3.41 -1.83 -15.36
C TYR A 36 3.85 -2.49 -14.05
N LYS A 37 5.16 -2.69 -13.89
CA LYS A 37 5.74 -3.32 -12.68
C LYS A 37 5.62 -2.47 -11.41
N ALA A 38 5.69 -1.15 -11.54
CA ALA A 38 5.63 -0.19 -10.43
C ALA A 38 5.18 1.19 -10.93
N PRO A 39 3.89 1.38 -11.27
CA PRO A 39 3.37 2.67 -11.71
C PRO A 39 3.44 3.71 -10.58
N VAL A 40 3.86 4.92 -10.94
CA VAL A 40 3.87 6.10 -10.07
C VAL A 40 2.91 7.16 -10.62
N PHE A 41 2.01 7.68 -9.79
CA PHE A 41 0.99 8.64 -10.22
C PHE A 41 1.29 10.08 -9.80
N LEU A 42 2.11 10.78 -10.57
CA LEU A 42 2.35 12.22 -10.38
C LEU A 42 1.11 13.01 -10.84
N ARG A 43 0.25 13.47 -9.90
CA ARG A 43 -0.92 14.30 -10.21
C ARG A 43 -1.17 15.43 -9.19
N PRO A 44 -1.90 16.50 -9.57
CA PRO A 44 -2.24 17.60 -8.66
C PRO A 44 -3.12 17.18 -7.47
N ARG A 45 -3.11 17.97 -6.41
CA ARG A 45 -3.91 17.76 -5.18
C ARG A 45 -5.41 17.65 -5.50
N ARG A 46 -6.12 16.77 -4.79
CA ARG A 46 -7.58 16.50 -4.93
C ARG A 46 -8.03 15.85 -6.24
N PHE A 47 -7.13 15.24 -7.01
CA PHE A 47 -7.49 14.50 -8.23
C PHE A 47 -8.03 13.07 -8.00
N GLY A 48 -8.35 12.71 -6.76
CA GLY A 48 -8.88 11.38 -6.41
C GLY A 48 -7.81 10.30 -6.29
N LYS A 49 -6.57 10.68 -5.94
CA LYS A 49 -5.43 9.80 -5.70
C LYS A 49 -5.73 8.76 -4.61
N SER A 50 -6.09 9.22 -3.42
CA SER A 50 -6.46 8.37 -2.29
C SER A 50 -7.66 7.48 -2.60
N LEU A 51 -8.66 8.01 -3.32
CA LEU A 51 -9.81 7.22 -3.77
C LEU A 51 -9.40 6.10 -4.72
N LEU A 52 -8.45 6.37 -5.64
CA LEU A 52 -7.89 5.34 -6.52
C LEU A 52 -7.15 4.26 -5.72
N ILE A 53 -6.33 4.63 -4.74
CA ILE A 53 -5.65 3.68 -3.86
C ILE A 53 -6.67 2.85 -3.08
N SER A 54 -7.69 3.47 -2.49
CA SER A 54 -8.74 2.77 -1.76
C SER A 54 -9.50 1.80 -2.66
N MET A 55 -9.77 2.18 -3.90
CA MET A 55 -10.42 1.33 -4.90
C MET A 55 -9.53 0.14 -5.28
N LEU A 56 -8.24 0.36 -5.55
CA LEU A 56 -7.29 -0.70 -5.87
C LEU A 56 -7.08 -1.65 -4.69
N ALA A 57 -7.01 -1.13 -3.46
CA ALA A 57 -7.01 -1.93 -2.25
C ALA A 57 -8.23 -2.84 -2.22
N CYS A 58 -9.42 -2.34 -2.54
CA CYS A 58 -10.63 -3.18 -2.56
C CYS A 58 -10.62 -4.22 -3.68
N TYR A 59 -10.11 -3.86 -4.86
CA TYR A 59 -10.11 -4.72 -6.03
C TYR A 59 -9.14 -5.90 -5.90
N TYR A 60 -7.96 -5.66 -5.30
CA TYR A 60 -6.91 -6.68 -5.20
C TYR A 60 -6.99 -7.53 -3.91
N ASP A 61 -7.66 -7.04 -2.86
CA ASP A 61 -7.71 -7.69 -1.55
C ASP A 61 -8.49 -9.01 -1.58
N ARG A 62 -7.80 -10.11 -1.30
CA ARG A 62 -8.40 -11.45 -1.22
C ARG A 62 -9.53 -11.55 -0.20
N THR A 63 -9.43 -10.81 0.90
CA THR A 63 -10.41 -10.86 1.99
C THR A 63 -11.74 -10.20 1.59
N LYS A 64 -11.73 -9.37 0.54
CA LYS A 64 -12.90 -8.70 -0.02
C LYS A 64 -13.54 -9.40 -1.21
N ALA A 65 -13.10 -10.62 -1.55
CA ALA A 65 -13.67 -11.40 -2.66
C ALA A 65 -15.20 -11.54 -2.56
N HIS A 66 -15.72 -11.73 -1.35
CA HIS A 66 -17.16 -11.85 -1.09
C HIS A 66 -17.97 -10.57 -1.37
N ARG A 67 -17.30 -9.41 -1.46
CA ARG A 67 -17.90 -8.10 -1.75
C ARG A 67 -17.66 -7.62 -3.18
N PHE A 68 -17.11 -8.47 -4.05
CA PHE A 68 -16.74 -8.05 -5.41
C PHE A 68 -17.93 -7.47 -6.19
N GLU A 69 -19.06 -8.17 -6.19
CA GLU A 69 -20.27 -7.73 -6.90
C GLU A 69 -20.84 -6.43 -6.31
N GLU A 70 -20.87 -6.33 -4.98
CA GLU A 70 -21.31 -5.14 -4.26
C GLU A 70 -20.51 -3.89 -4.65
N LEU A 71 -19.18 -4.02 -4.67
CA LEU A 71 -18.27 -2.90 -4.88
C LEU A 71 -18.09 -2.58 -6.38
N PHE A 72 -17.98 -3.60 -7.23
CA PHE A 72 -17.56 -3.46 -8.63
C PHE A 72 -18.62 -3.86 -9.66
N GLY A 73 -19.73 -4.52 -9.30
CA GLY A 73 -20.69 -5.06 -10.27
C GLY A 73 -21.22 -4.05 -11.30
N ASN A 74 -21.35 -2.78 -10.89
CA ASN A 74 -21.75 -1.66 -11.77
C ASN A 74 -20.58 -0.83 -12.30
N THR A 75 -19.41 -1.44 -12.48
CA THR A 75 -18.19 -0.80 -13.03
C THR A 75 -17.65 -1.62 -14.20
N TRP A 76 -16.80 -1.00 -15.03
CA TRP A 76 -16.19 -1.68 -16.18
C TRP A 76 -15.38 -2.90 -15.75
N ILE A 77 -14.59 -2.81 -14.68
CA ILE A 77 -13.77 -3.93 -14.18
C ILE A 77 -14.60 -5.02 -13.51
N GLY A 78 -15.80 -4.70 -13.00
CA GLY A 78 -16.74 -5.71 -12.51
C GLY A 78 -17.22 -6.63 -13.62
N SER A 79 -17.49 -6.08 -14.82
CA SER A 79 -17.83 -6.85 -16.01
C SER A 79 -16.62 -7.45 -16.73
N HIS A 80 -15.41 -6.95 -16.48
CA HIS A 80 -14.16 -7.38 -17.13
C HIS A 80 -13.06 -7.64 -16.08
N PRO A 81 -13.27 -8.56 -15.12
CA PRO A 81 -12.29 -8.81 -14.08
C PRO A 81 -10.98 -9.33 -14.67
N THR A 82 -9.88 -8.83 -14.16
CA THR A 82 -8.54 -9.31 -14.48
C THR A 82 -8.23 -10.58 -13.69
N SER A 83 -7.19 -11.31 -14.11
CA SER A 83 -6.71 -12.50 -13.40
C SER A 83 -6.21 -12.19 -11.97
N GLU A 84 -5.94 -10.91 -11.70
CA GLU A 84 -5.39 -10.39 -10.46
C GLU A 84 -6.44 -9.97 -9.41
N HIS A 85 -7.74 -9.90 -9.77
CA HIS A 85 -8.79 -9.48 -8.84
C HIS A 85 -8.82 -10.40 -7.59
N ASN A 86 -8.89 -9.78 -6.41
CA ASN A 86 -8.97 -10.44 -5.09
C ASN A 86 -7.94 -11.58 -4.88
N ARG A 87 -6.70 -11.42 -5.37
CA ARG A 87 -5.62 -12.41 -5.23
C ARG A 87 -4.60 -12.09 -4.14
N TYR A 88 -4.61 -10.87 -3.61
CA TYR A 88 -3.49 -10.34 -2.82
C TYR A 88 -3.85 -10.06 -1.37
N MET A 89 -2.85 -10.14 -0.50
CA MET A 89 -2.93 -9.55 0.84
C MET A 89 -2.47 -8.09 0.74
N ILE A 90 -3.23 -7.16 1.31
CA ILE A 90 -2.98 -5.72 1.11
C ILE A 90 -2.32 -5.12 2.33
N ILE A 91 -1.26 -4.34 2.08
CA ILE A 91 -0.72 -3.38 3.05
C ILE A 91 -0.91 -1.99 2.45
N ARG A 92 -1.60 -1.10 3.19
CA ARG A 92 -1.80 0.30 2.78
C ARG A 92 -1.08 1.23 3.75
N TYR A 93 -0.08 1.95 3.24
CA TYR A 93 0.60 3.01 3.97
C TYR A 93 0.01 4.36 3.56
N ASP A 94 -0.28 5.20 4.54
CA ASP A 94 -0.77 6.57 4.36
C ASP A 94 0.20 7.52 5.06
N PHE A 95 1.07 8.15 4.27
CA PHE A 95 2.08 9.06 4.81
C PHE A 95 1.59 10.48 5.01
N SER A 96 0.30 10.78 4.76
CA SER A 96 -0.26 12.09 5.13
C SER A 96 -0.28 12.31 6.64
N ALA A 97 -0.35 11.23 7.42
CA ALA A 97 -0.39 11.25 8.88
C ALA A 97 1.01 11.25 9.53
N MET A 98 2.09 11.26 8.74
CA MET A 98 3.44 11.26 9.28
C MET A 98 3.71 12.55 10.06
N VAL A 99 4.12 12.41 11.32
CA VAL A 99 4.49 13.53 12.18
C VAL A 99 6.01 13.66 12.16
N MET A 100 6.51 14.85 11.82
CA MET A 100 7.94 15.14 11.88
C MET A 100 8.40 15.32 13.33
N ALA A 101 9.65 14.94 13.60
CA ALA A 101 10.29 15.16 14.90
C ALA A 101 11.61 15.90 14.70
N ASP A 102 12.04 16.62 15.73
CA ASP A 102 13.27 17.43 15.70
C ASP A 102 14.55 16.60 15.69
N ASN A 103 14.46 15.27 15.88
CA ASN A 103 15.59 14.35 15.88
C ASN A 103 15.24 13.00 15.22
N ILE A 104 16.28 12.28 14.80
CA ILE A 104 16.16 11.00 14.07
C ILE A 104 15.45 9.93 14.89
N GLN A 105 15.69 9.87 16.20
CA GLN A 105 15.08 8.87 17.07
C GLN A 105 13.56 9.06 17.13
N GLY A 106 13.10 10.30 17.32
CA GLY A 106 11.68 10.64 17.29
C GLY A 106 11.06 10.38 15.92
N LEU A 107 11.77 10.71 14.83
CA LEU A 107 11.27 10.47 13.47
C LEU A 107 11.14 8.96 13.19
N THR A 108 12.10 8.16 13.67
CA THR A 108 12.08 6.70 13.57
C THR A 108 10.92 6.12 14.36
N GLN A 109 10.67 6.62 15.58
CA GLN A 109 9.55 6.18 16.40
C GLN A 109 8.21 6.51 15.72
N ASN A 110 8.02 7.75 15.27
CA ASN A 110 6.80 8.17 14.56
C ASN A 110 6.57 7.32 13.30
N PHE A 111 7.65 6.98 12.59
CA PHE A 111 7.57 6.09 11.43
C PHE A 111 7.13 4.69 11.84
N ASN A 112 7.70 4.13 12.91
CA ASN A 112 7.30 2.82 13.41
C ASN A 112 5.84 2.80 13.87
N ASP A 113 5.41 3.81 14.62
CA ASP A 113 4.03 3.93 15.11
C ASP A 113 3.03 3.99 13.95
N LEU A 114 3.38 4.69 12.86
CA LEU A 114 2.55 4.78 11.66
C LEU A 114 2.52 3.46 10.86
N ASN A 115 3.66 2.77 10.73
CA ASN A 115 3.82 1.68 9.76
C ASN A 115 3.70 0.26 10.37
N CYS A 116 3.78 0.08 11.69
CA CYS A 116 3.52 -1.22 12.31
C CYS A 116 2.06 -1.65 12.12
N GLY A 117 1.11 -0.73 12.36
CA GLY A 117 -0.33 -1.01 12.31
C GLY A 117 -0.79 -1.62 10.98
N PRO A 118 -0.44 -1.05 9.81
CA PRO A 118 -0.80 -1.63 8.51
C PRO A 118 -0.29 -3.07 8.30
N VAL A 119 0.89 -3.41 8.82
CA VAL A 119 1.45 -4.77 8.72
C VAL A 119 0.68 -5.73 9.64
N GLU A 120 0.35 -5.29 10.86
CA GLU A 120 -0.47 -6.08 11.80
C GLU A 120 -1.86 -6.35 11.22
N VAL A 121 -2.52 -5.33 10.67
CA VAL A 121 -3.84 -5.45 10.04
C VAL A 121 -3.82 -6.43 8.87
N MET A 122 -2.76 -6.42 8.05
CA MET A 122 -2.62 -7.39 6.95
C MET A 122 -2.57 -8.82 7.46
N VAL A 123 -1.76 -9.10 8.49
CA VAL A 123 -1.68 -10.43 9.10
C VAL A 123 -3.02 -10.82 9.73
N GLU A 124 -3.66 -9.90 10.45
CA GLU A 124 -4.91 -10.17 11.17
C GLU A 124 -6.07 -10.47 10.21
N HIS A 125 -6.20 -9.72 9.11
CA HIS A 125 -7.19 -9.99 8.08
C HIS A 125 -6.96 -11.32 7.34
N ASN A 126 -5.75 -11.89 7.43
CA ASN A 126 -5.37 -13.13 6.76
C ASN A 126 -5.02 -14.25 7.77
N ARG A 127 -5.65 -14.24 8.96
CA ARG A 127 -5.47 -15.28 9.99
C ARG A 127 -5.78 -16.69 9.50
N ASP A 128 -6.63 -16.83 8.48
CA ASP A 128 -6.87 -18.10 7.81
C ASP A 128 -5.61 -18.70 7.17
N LEU A 129 -4.62 -17.86 6.81
CA LEU A 129 -3.33 -18.25 6.23
C LEU A 129 -2.18 -18.16 7.24
N PHE A 130 -2.21 -17.17 8.12
CA PHE A 130 -1.16 -16.92 9.10
C PHE A 130 -1.30 -17.76 10.38
N GLY A 131 -2.47 -18.33 10.64
CA GLY A 131 -2.73 -19.12 11.85
C GLY A 131 -2.29 -18.39 13.11
N ASP A 132 -1.47 -19.06 13.92
CA ASP A 132 -0.97 -18.56 15.19
C ASP A 132 0.28 -17.66 15.08
N PHE A 133 0.69 -17.25 13.86
CA PHE A 133 1.85 -16.37 13.67
C PHE A 133 1.78 -15.13 14.59
N GLN A 134 2.90 -14.84 15.25
CA GLN A 134 3.06 -13.66 16.11
C GLN A 134 4.35 -12.93 15.72
N PHE A 135 4.29 -11.60 15.78
CA PHE A 135 5.47 -10.77 15.60
C PHE A 135 6.40 -10.86 16.81
N VAL A 136 7.70 -11.00 16.55
CA VAL A 136 8.73 -10.99 17.59
C VAL A 136 9.23 -9.57 17.81
N ASN A 137 9.47 -8.82 16.73
CA ASN A 137 10.00 -7.46 16.77
C ASN A 137 8.89 -6.40 16.71
N ARG A 138 7.87 -6.50 17.57
CA ARG A 138 6.81 -5.48 17.66
C ARG A 138 7.40 -4.10 17.95
N GLY A 139 6.92 -3.09 17.23
CA GLY A 139 7.40 -1.70 17.33
C GLY A 139 8.52 -1.33 16.37
N ASP A 140 9.00 -2.27 15.54
CA ASP A 140 9.94 -2.02 14.45
C ASP A 140 9.26 -2.40 13.12
N ALA A 141 8.78 -1.40 12.37
CA ALA A 141 7.97 -1.63 11.18
C ALA A 141 8.75 -2.37 10.08
N ALA A 142 10.06 -2.14 9.98
CA ALA A 142 10.90 -2.81 8.99
C ALA A 142 11.06 -4.30 9.32
N LYS A 143 11.35 -4.63 10.58
CA LYS A 143 11.46 -6.01 11.02
C LYS A 143 10.12 -6.74 10.98
N MET A 144 9.02 -6.10 11.38
CA MET A 144 7.68 -6.70 11.29
C MET A 144 7.31 -7.03 9.85
N LEU A 145 7.54 -6.10 8.91
CA LEU A 145 7.33 -6.37 7.49
C LEU A 145 8.21 -7.52 7.00
N GLU A 146 9.47 -7.58 7.43
CA GLU A 146 10.38 -8.67 7.09
C GLU A 146 9.91 -10.03 7.64
N GLU A 147 9.47 -10.09 8.89
CA GLU A 147 8.93 -11.29 9.52
C GLU A 147 7.72 -11.82 8.74
N ALA A 148 6.75 -10.94 8.45
CA ALA A 148 5.56 -11.30 7.67
C ALA A 148 5.92 -11.82 6.28
N LEU A 149 6.79 -11.10 5.55
CA LEU A 149 7.22 -11.51 4.21
C LEU A 149 8.02 -12.83 4.23
N THR A 150 8.79 -13.08 5.29
CA THR A 150 9.53 -14.33 5.47
C THR A 150 8.57 -15.49 5.72
N TYR A 151 7.57 -15.28 6.57
CA TYR A 151 6.51 -16.26 6.82
C TYR A 151 5.78 -16.62 5.51
N ILE A 152 5.34 -15.61 4.75
CA ILE A 152 4.69 -15.76 3.45
C ILE A 152 5.51 -16.62 2.49
N ARG A 153 6.82 -16.37 2.39
CA ARG A 153 7.70 -17.17 1.51
C ARG A 153 7.86 -18.61 1.99
N SER A 154 8.11 -18.79 3.29
CA SER A 154 8.35 -20.13 3.86
C SER A 154 7.13 -21.05 3.80
N HIS A 155 5.92 -20.49 3.73
CA HIS A 155 4.65 -21.22 3.66
C HIS A 155 3.97 -21.10 2.29
N GLU A 156 4.65 -20.54 1.28
CA GLU A 156 4.14 -20.35 -0.09
C GLU A 156 2.77 -19.66 -0.16
N LEU A 157 2.55 -18.67 0.72
CA LEU A 157 1.28 -17.93 0.80
C LEU A 157 1.08 -17.01 -0.41
N PRO A 158 -0.16 -16.53 -0.66
CA PRO A 158 -0.45 -15.51 -1.66
C PRO A 158 0.45 -14.28 -1.53
N LYS A 159 0.58 -13.55 -2.63
CA LYS A 159 1.46 -12.37 -2.70
C LYS A 159 0.90 -11.20 -1.92
N VAL A 160 1.79 -10.30 -1.48
CA VAL A 160 1.41 -9.02 -0.85
C VAL A 160 1.40 -7.91 -1.89
N TYR A 161 0.40 -7.05 -1.85
CA TYR A 161 0.37 -5.80 -2.61
C TYR A 161 0.53 -4.63 -1.63
N ILE A 162 1.60 -3.85 -1.81
CA ILE A 162 1.88 -2.67 -0.99
C ILE A 162 1.42 -1.42 -1.76
N LEU A 163 0.49 -0.70 -1.16
CA LEU A 163 -0.07 0.55 -1.66
C LEU A 163 0.41 1.70 -0.77
N ILE A 164 0.95 2.74 -1.38
CA ILE A 164 1.47 3.90 -0.65
C ILE A 164 0.77 5.17 -1.14
N ASP A 165 0.09 5.84 -0.22
CA ASP A 165 -0.50 7.16 -0.45
C ASP A 165 0.38 8.28 0.12
N GLU A 166 0.35 9.44 -0.55
CA GLU A 166 1.04 10.67 -0.15
C GLU A 166 2.56 10.48 0.10
N TYR A 167 3.20 9.67 -0.77
CA TYR A 167 4.66 9.45 -0.73
C TYR A 167 5.45 10.74 -0.98
N ASP A 168 4.92 11.62 -1.82
CA ASP A 168 5.46 12.95 -2.10
C ASP A 168 5.39 13.85 -0.87
N ASN A 169 4.30 13.83 -0.10
CA ASN A 169 4.20 14.57 1.17
C ASN A 169 5.29 14.16 2.15
N PHE A 170 5.53 12.86 2.31
CA PHE A 170 6.62 12.37 3.17
C PHE A 170 7.98 12.91 2.72
N THR A 171 8.27 12.77 1.43
CA THR A 171 9.53 13.23 0.84
C THR A 171 9.68 14.75 0.95
N ASN A 172 8.61 15.51 0.73
CA ASN A 172 8.61 16.96 0.85
C ASN A 172 8.78 17.43 2.29
N GLN A 173 8.14 16.77 3.26
CA GLN A 173 8.27 17.09 4.68
C GLN A 173 9.67 16.79 5.19
N LEU A 174 10.25 15.67 4.74
CA LEU A 174 11.68 15.43 4.87
C LEU A 174 12.42 16.64 4.29
N LEU A 175 12.38 16.87 2.97
CA LEU A 175 13.11 17.97 2.29
C LEU A 175 12.95 19.37 2.92
N THR A 176 11.78 19.70 3.46
CA THR A 176 11.46 21.04 4.00
C THR A 176 11.90 21.20 5.46
N ALA A 177 11.95 20.11 6.24
CA ALA A 177 12.54 20.14 7.58
C ALA A 177 14.07 20.38 7.56
N TYR A 178 14.69 20.33 6.37
CA TYR A 178 16.13 20.31 6.19
C TYR A 178 16.74 21.65 5.77
N ASN A 179 17.28 22.35 6.77
CA ASN A 179 18.36 23.32 6.57
C ASN A 179 19.70 22.83 7.21
N ASP A 180 19.88 21.53 7.52
CA ASP A 180 21.03 21.02 8.30
C ASP A 180 21.27 19.48 8.16
N PRO A 181 22.39 18.89 8.67
CA PRO A 181 22.99 17.59 8.30
C PRO A 181 22.19 16.33 8.66
N LEU A 182 21.02 16.45 9.28
CA LEU A 182 20.10 15.32 9.46
C LEU A 182 19.62 14.72 8.12
N TYR A 183 19.60 15.48 7.02
CA TYR A 183 19.20 14.93 5.71
C TYR A 183 20.20 13.90 5.23
N GLU A 184 21.49 14.21 5.36
CA GLU A 184 22.55 13.27 5.02
C GLU A 184 22.44 12.04 5.92
N GLU A 185 22.18 12.18 7.22
CA GLU A 185 22.07 11.04 8.13
C GLU A 185 20.83 10.14 7.85
N VAL A 186 19.71 10.73 7.41
CA VAL A 186 18.47 9.99 7.06
C VAL A 186 18.47 9.48 5.60
N THR A 187 19.36 9.97 4.74
CA THR A 187 19.50 9.49 3.35
C THR A 187 20.78 8.69 3.08
N THR A 188 21.73 8.67 4.03
CA THR A 188 22.94 7.84 4.00
C THR A 188 22.63 6.36 4.19
N ALA A 189 23.64 5.53 3.98
CA ALA A 189 23.49 4.11 3.68
C ALA A 189 22.79 3.27 4.75
N ASP A 190 22.73 3.75 6.01
CA ASP A 190 22.21 3.06 7.21
C ASP A 190 20.88 3.61 7.74
N SER A 191 20.20 4.51 7.02
CA SER A 191 18.96 5.08 7.53
C SER A 191 17.80 4.08 7.63
N PHE A 192 16.91 4.28 8.61
CA PHE A 192 15.73 3.43 8.81
C PHE A 192 14.81 3.42 7.58
N LEU A 193 14.70 4.56 6.89
CA LEU A 193 13.93 4.67 5.65
C LEU A 193 14.54 3.85 4.53
N ARG A 194 15.86 3.95 4.34
CA ARG A 194 16.54 3.13 3.34
C ARG A 194 16.44 1.66 3.71
N THR A 195 16.51 1.29 4.98
CA THR A 195 16.32 -0.10 5.45
C THR A 195 14.91 -0.61 5.12
N PHE A 196 13.87 0.15 5.48
CA PHE A 196 12.49 -0.19 5.17
C PHE A 196 12.24 -0.27 3.65
N PHE A 197 12.71 0.72 2.89
CA PHE A 197 12.58 0.74 1.44
C PHE A 197 13.54 -0.21 0.72
N LYS A 198 14.64 -0.68 1.32
CA LYS A 198 15.53 -1.72 0.80
C LYS A 198 14.98 -3.11 1.02
N VAL A 199 14.38 -3.40 2.18
CA VAL A 199 13.58 -4.62 2.36
C VAL A 199 12.55 -4.74 1.22
N ASN A 200 12.06 -3.58 0.78
CA ASN A 200 11.17 -3.37 -0.35
C ASN A 200 11.84 -3.37 -1.75
N ALA A 201 13.13 -2.99 -1.89
CA ALA A 201 13.83 -2.75 -3.16
C ALA A 201 15.03 -3.67 -3.49
N GLU A 202 15.90 -4.05 -2.53
CA GLU A 202 17.05 -4.97 -2.78
C GLU A 202 16.59 -6.38 -3.17
N ARG A 203 15.34 -6.73 -2.86
CA ARG A 203 14.70 -7.97 -3.32
C ARG A 203 14.23 -7.89 -4.79
N LYS A 204 14.58 -6.82 -5.53
CA LYS A 204 14.40 -6.65 -6.98
C LYS A 204 15.61 -7.10 -7.83
N SER A 205 16.84 -7.19 -7.29
CA SER A 205 18.07 -7.26 -8.14
C SER A 205 18.77 -8.62 -8.24
N LYS A 206 18.40 -9.67 -7.49
CA LYS A 206 18.93 -11.04 -7.69
C LYS A 206 18.12 -11.82 -8.74
N VAL A 207 17.82 -11.19 -9.87
CA VAL A 207 16.86 -11.68 -10.89
C VAL A 207 17.52 -11.92 -12.26
N ASP A 208 18.84 -11.80 -12.36
CA ASP A 208 19.59 -12.14 -13.56
C ASP A 208 20.43 -13.41 -13.34
N ASP A 209 19.77 -14.54 -13.04
CA ASP A 209 20.22 -15.80 -13.62
C ASP A 209 19.07 -16.82 -13.62
N ASN A 210 19.12 -17.70 -14.60
CA ASN A 210 18.03 -18.58 -15.04
C ASN A 210 17.27 -19.29 -13.90
N THR A 211 15.95 -19.43 -14.09
CA THR A 211 15.01 -20.26 -13.31
C THR A 211 14.70 -19.83 -11.86
N ALA A 212 13.74 -18.91 -11.66
CA ALA A 212 12.86 -18.93 -10.48
C ALA A 212 11.61 -18.03 -10.66
N LYS A 213 10.42 -18.61 -10.51
CA LYS A 213 9.15 -17.91 -10.29
C LYS A 213 9.27 -17.06 -9.01
N MET A 214 9.57 -15.77 -9.12
CA MET A 214 9.90 -14.97 -7.93
C MET A 214 9.36 -13.55 -8.05
N GLN A 215 8.13 -13.31 -7.59
CA GLN A 215 7.63 -11.97 -7.29
C GLN A 215 6.62 -12.05 -6.16
N SER A 216 7.00 -11.59 -4.96
CA SER A 216 6.14 -11.57 -3.76
C SER A 216 5.54 -10.18 -3.47
N ILE A 217 5.82 -9.15 -4.29
CA ILE A 217 5.41 -7.77 -4.03
C ILE A 217 5.07 -7.05 -5.34
N LYS A 218 3.86 -6.48 -5.44
CA LYS A 218 3.45 -5.52 -6.50
C LYS A 218 3.30 -4.12 -5.88
N TRP A 219 3.75 -3.10 -6.62
CA TRP A 219 3.96 -1.73 -6.13
C TRP A 219 2.98 -0.75 -6.78
N LEU A 220 2.41 0.15 -5.97
CA LEU A 220 1.77 1.36 -6.46
C LEU A 220 2.05 2.52 -5.50
N GLY A 221 2.76 3.55 -5.98
CA GLY A 221 2.95 4.81 -5.28
C GLY A 221 2.20 5.93 -6.01
N VAL A 222 1.53 6.80 -5.28
CA VAL A 222 0.69 7.87 -5.83
C VAL A 222 1.08 9.22 -5.21
#